data_AF-A0A2N5AGK8-F1
#
_entry.id   AF-A0A2N5AGK8-F1
#
_cell.length_a   1.000
_cell.length_b   1.000
_cell.length_c   1.000
_cell.angle_alpha   90.00
_cell.angle_beta   90.00
_cell.angle_gamma   90.00
#
_symmetry.space_group_name_H-M   'P 1'
#
loop_
_entity.id
_entity.type
_entity.pdbx_description
1 polymer ?
#
loop_
_entity_poly.entity_id
_entity_poly.type
_entity_poly.pdbx_seq_one_letter_code
_entity_poly.pdbx_strand_id
1 'polypeptide(L)'
;MARKIIVVTAAYGNDHVKSLGGQAAVLPFIADAGADGVEIRRELCSAEELNALPSLAATIERHGLLACYSAPQALFADNGELNPELPALLAEAQTLNALWLKLSLGHFLHNQQLDELREILRDSGMALVVENDQTDCGQLAPMQRF
;
A
#
# COMPACT_ATOMS: atom_id res chain seq x y z
N MET A 1 15.32 -13.72 -13.09
CA MET A 1 15.43 -12.27 -12.76
C MET A 1 16.14 -12.13 -11.43
N ALA A 2 16.92 -11.07 -11.23
CA ALA A 2 17.48 -10.76 -9.92
C ALA A 2 16.36 -10.41 -8.94
N ARG A 3 16.50 -10.81 -7.67
CA ARG A 3 15.54 -10.48 -6.61
C ARG A 3 15.58 -8.97 -6.37
N LYS A 4 14.40 -8.37 -6.19
CA LYS A 4 14.24 -6.94 -5.86
C LYS A 4 14.15 -6.76 -4.35
N ILE A 5 14.82 -5.73 -3.82
CA ILE A 5 14.81 -5.36 -2.41
C ILE A 5 13.99 -4.09 -2.24
N ILE A 6 12.89 -4.18 -1.50
CA ILE A 6 12.01 -3.06 -1.17
C ILE A 6 12.12 -2.76 0.33
N VAL A 7 12.33 -1.49 0.69
CA VAL A 7 12.42 -1.06 2.09
C VAL A 7 11.13 -0.36 2.50
N VAL A 8 10.50 -0.83 3.57
CA VAL A 8 9.32 -0.17 4.15
C VAL A 8 9.72 1.02 5.01
N THR A 9 9.10 2.17 4.79
CA THR A 9 9.42 3.43 5.51
C THR A 9 9.20 3.31 7.02
N ALA A 10 8.21 2.54 7.46
CA ALA A 10 7.96 2.29 8.88
C ALA A 10 9.14 1.62 9.61
N ALA A 11 10.08 0.98 8.91
CA ALA A 11 11.28 0.41 9.52
C ALA A 11 12.20 1.47 10.14
N TYR A 12 12.09 2.73 9.71
CA TYR A 12 12.81 3.87 10.32
C TYR A 12 12.12 4.40 11.58
N GLY A 13 10.95 3.88 11.95
CA GLY A 13 10.17 4.30 13.11
C GLY A 13 9.25 5.49 12.81
N ASN A 14 7.96 5.35 13.16
CA ASN A 14 6.92 6.31 12.80
C ASN A 14 7.21 7.74 13.28
N ASP A 15 7.62 7.91 14.54
CA ASP A 15 7.93 9.23 15.11
C ASP A 15 9.17 9.84 14.47
N HIS A 16 10.15 9.01 14.14
CA HIS A 16 11.36 9.46 13.47
C HIS A 16 11.05 9.94 12.05
N VAL A 17 10.31 9.16 11.27
CA VAL A 17 9.84 9.56 9.92
C VAL A 17 9.09 10.90 9.96
N LYS A 18 8.17 11.06 10.92
CA LYS A 18 7.45 12.33 11.12
C LYS A 18 8.40 13.48 11.48
N SER A 19 9.37 13.24 12.37
CA SER A 19 10.35 14.26 12.78
C SER A 19 11.26 14.73 11.63
N LEU A 20 11.47 13.88 10.61
CA LEU A 20 12.23 14.23 9.41
C LEU A 20 11.42 15.00 8.37
N GLY A 21 10.12 15.23 8.63
CA GLY A 21 9.22 15.92 7.70
C GLY A 21 8.51 14.99 6.73
N GLY A 22 8.39 13.70 7.06
CA GLY A 22 7.57 12.75 6.31
C GLY A 22 8.38 11.70 5.55
N GLN A 23 7.67 10.86 4.80
CA GLN A 23 8.26 9.67 4.17
C GLN A 23 9.23 10.00 3.03
N ALA A 24 9.06 11.15 2.38
CA ALA A 24 10.00 11.62 1.36
C ALA A 24 11.42 11.79 1.92
N ALA A 25 11.56 12.13 3.21
CA ALA A 25 12.83 12.43 3.82
C ALA A 25 13.74 11.21 4.03
N VAL A 26 13.18 9.99 4.02
CA VAL A 26 13.97 8.75 4.17
C VAL A 26 14.36 8.12 2.83
N LEU A 27 13.84 8.61 1.71
CA LEU A 27 14.15 8.08 0.38
C LEU A 27 15.65 8.11 0.03
N PRO A 28 16.42 9.16 0.36
CA PRO A 28 17.87 9.15 0.14
C PRO A 28 18.56 7.99 0.86
N PHE A 29 18.18 7.69 2.11
CA PHE A 29 18.79 6.59 2.87
C PHE A 29 18.51 5.23 2.23
N ILE A 30 17.30 5.04 1.70
CA ILE A 30 16.89 3.82 1.02
C ILE A 30 17.66 3.64 -0.29
N ALA A 31 17.76 4.71 -1.08
CA ALA A 31 18.50 4.70 -2.35
C ALA A 31 20.00 4.48 -2.15
N ASP A 32 20.61 5.20 -1.20
CA ASP A 32 22.06 5.10 -0.91
C ASP A 32 22.44 3.72 -0.35
N ALA A 33 21.50 3.01 0.29
CA ALA A 33 21.69 1.63 0.71
C ALA A 33 21.62 0.61 -0.44
N GLY A 34 21.28 1.04 -1.65
CA GLY A 34 21.18 0.19 -2.84
C GLY A 34 19.89 -0.61 -2.95
N ALA A 35 18.82 -0.18 -2.29
CA ALA A 35 17.50 -0.80 -2.46
C ALA A 35 16.93 -0.54 -3.86
N ASP A 36 16.09 -1.45 -4.34
CA ASP A 36 15.39 -1.29 -5.63
C ASP A 36 14.11 -0.45 -5.52
N GLY A 37 13.58 -0.30 -4.30
CA GLY A 37 12.34 0.42 -4.10
C GLY A 37 11.96 0.67 -2.64
N VAL A 38 10.84 1.33 -2.47
CA VAL A 38 10.26 1.76 -1.19
C VAL A 38 8.82 1.29 -1.08
N GLU A 39 8.42 0.88 0.12
CA GLU A 39 7.00 0.75 0.49
C GLU A 39 6.56 1.96 1.31
N ILE A 40 5.67 2.75 0.73
CA ILE A 40 5.03 3.92 1.36
C ILE A 40 3.85 3.44 2.20
N ARG A 41 3.75 3.97 3.42
CA ARG A 41 2.74 3.63 4.42
C ARG A 41 1.74 4.76 4.55
N ARG A 42 0.50 4.54 4.14
CA ARG A 42 -0.54 5.56 4.08
C ARG A 42 -0.74 6.29 5.41
N GLU A 43 -0.75 5.56 6.52
CA GLU A 43 -0.95 6.07 7.87
C GLU A 43 0.20 6.95 8.38
N LEU A 44 1.33 6.97 7.68
CA LEU A 44 2.45 7.87 7.96
C LEU A 44 2.41 9.15 7.13
N CYS A 45 1.48 9.28 6.19
CA CYS A 45 1.25 10.52 5.46
C CYS A 45 0.32 11.45 6.25
N SER A 46 0.66 12.74 6.31
CA SER A 46 -0.28 13.79 6.69
C SER A 46 -1.31 14.04 5.58
N ALA A 47 -2.36 14.80 5.90
CA ALA A 47 -3.35 15.21 4.89
C ALA A 47 -2.70 16.05 3.77
N GLU A 48 -1.74 16.90 4.10
CA GLU A 48 -0.97 17.66 3.13
C GLU A 48 -0.14 16.75 2.21
N GLU A 49 0.49 15.71 2.76
CA GLU A 49 1.26 14.73 1.98
C GLU A 49 0.36 13.90 1.05
N LEU A 50 -0.82 13.48 1.53
CA LEU A 50 -1.82 12.79 0.70
C LEU A 50 -2.35 13.68 -0.44
N ASN A 51 -2.46 14.98 -0.23
CA ASN A 51 -2.81 15.94 -1.30
C ASN A 51 -1.65 16.21 -2.27
N ALA A 52 -0.42 15.82 -1.91
CA ALA A 52 0.80 16.05 -2.67
C ALA A 52 1.46 14.75 -3.17
N LEU A 53 0.73 13.64 -3.26
CA LEU A 53 1.25 12.36 -3.76
C LEU A 53 1.99 12.43 -5.10
N PRO A 54 1.59 13.25 -6.10
CA PRO A 54 2.38 13.39 -7.33
C PRO A 54 3.83 13.87 -7.09
N SER A 55 4.04 14.75 -6.10
CA SER A 55 5.38 15.21 -5.73
C SER A 55 6.19 14.12 -5.02
N LEU A 56 5.53 13.29 -4.21
CA LEU A 56 6.17 12.11 -3.61
C LEU A 56 6.57 11.10 -4.69
N ALA A 57 5.67 10.80 -5.63
CA ALA A 57 5.95 9.91 -6.77
C ALA A 57 7.16 10.37 -7.58
N ALA A 58 7.20 11.66 -7.94
CA ALA A 58 8.33 12.26 -8.65
C ALA A 58 9.64 12.21 -7.84
N THR A 59 9.56 12.24 -6.50
CA THR A 59 10.74 12.11 -5.64
C THR A 59 11.25 10.68 -5.58
N ILE A 60 10.35 9.70 -5.47
CA ILE A 60 10.68 8.28 -5.55
C ILE A 60 11.39 7.97 -6.88
N GLU A 61 10.84 8.44 -8.00
CA GLU A 61 11.42 8.27 -9.34
C GLU A 61 12.79 8.93 -9.48
N ARG A 62 12.98 10.15 -8.95
CA ARG A 62 14.29 10.84 -8.96
C ARG A 62 15.37 10.08 -8.21
N HIS A 63 15.00 9.29 -7.20
CA HIS A 63 15.92 8.39 -6.49
C HIS A 63 16.10 7.04 -7.18
N GLY A 64 15.47 6.81 -8.33
CA GLY A 64 15.55 5.55 -9.08
C GLY A 64 14.86 4.38 -8.38
N LEU A 65 13.95 4.66 -7.44
CA LEU A 65 13.27 3.66 -6.63
C LEU A 65 11.93 3.26 -7.27
N LEU A 66 11.55 1.99 -7.13
CA LEU A 66 10.19 1.51 -7.36
C LEU A 66 9.31 1.85 -6.15
N ALA A 67 8.01 2.08 -6.36
CA ALA A 67 7.05 2.32 -5.27
C ALA A 67 6.16 1.10 -5.03
N CYS A 68 5.90 0.79 -3.77
CA CYS A 68 4.79 -0.04 -3.32
C CYS A 68 3.95 0.80 -2.36
N TYR A 69 2.63 0.63 -2.36
CA TYR A 69 1.76 1.37 -1.45
C TYR A 69 1.03 0.42 -0.52
N SER A 70 1.09 0.71 0.78
CA SER A 70 0.44 -0.09 1.82
C SER A 70 -0.44 0.82 2.67
N ALA A 71 -1.67 0.38 2.89
CA ALA A 71 -2.64 1.08 3.70
C ALA A 71 -3.15 0.16 4.81
N PRO A 72 -3.45 0.69 6.01
CA PRO A 72 -3.91 -0.13 7.14
C PRO A 72 -5.34 -0.66 6.98
N GLN A 73 -6.06 -0.18 5.97
CA GLN A 73 -7.42 -0.61 5.69
C GLN A 73 -7.48 -2.08 5.26
N ALA A 74 -8.55 -2.74 5.67
CA ALA A 74 -8.90 -4.06 5.17
C ALA A 74 -9.62 -3.98 3.81
N LEU A 75 -9.54 -5.05 3.03
CA LEU A 75 -10.26 -5.22 1.77
C LEU A 75 -11.76 -5.42 2.00
N PHE A 76 -12.14 -6.23 2.99
CA PHE A 76 -13.52 -6.45 3.40
C PHE A 76 -13.80 -5.80 4.76
N ALA A 77 -14.82 -4.95 4.81
CA ALA A 77 -15.28 -4.29 6.03
C ALA A 77 -16.01 -5.27 6.96
N ASP A 78 -16.28 -4.87 8.20
CA ASP A 78 -16.85 -5.75 9.24
C ASP A 78 -18.21 -6.37 8.92
N ASN A 79 -18.95 -5.77 7.99
CA ASN A 79 -20.21 -6.32 7.47
C ASN A 79 -20.01 -7.37 6.36
N GLY A 80 -18.78 -7.66 5.96
CA GLY A 80 -18.42 -8.57 4.88
C GLY A 80 -18.49 -7.97 3.48
N GLU A 81 -18.79 -6.67 3.36
CA GLU A 81 -18.79 -5.96 2.08
C GLU A 81 -17.40 -5.46 1.71
N LEU A 82 -17.19 -5.14 0.44
CA LEU A 82 -15.97 -4.46 0.00
C LEU A 82 -15.83 -3.11 0.71
N ASN A 83 -14.60 -2.79 1.08
CA ASN A 83 -14.29 -1.52 1.69
C ASN A 83 -14.65 -0.37 0.74
N PRO A 84 -15.55 0.56 1.14
CA PRO A 84 -15.98 1.67 0.30
C PRO A 84 -14.84 2.66 -0.04
N GLU A 85 -13.74 2.65 0.73
CA GLU A 85 -12.56 3.46 0.45
C GLU A 85 -11.65 2.85 -0.65
N LEU A 86 -11.89 1.61 -1.08
CA LEU A 86 -11.03 0.89 -2.02
C LEU A 86 -10.74 1.69 -3.31
N PRO A 87 -11.72 2.32 -3.98
CA PRO A 87 -11.44 3.13 -5.17
C PRO A 87 -10.48 4.30 -4.90
N ALA A 88 -10.61 4.95 -3.75
CA ALA A 88 -9.72 6.05 -3.36
C ALA A 88 -8.30 5.55 -3.07
N LEU A 89 -8.17 4.41 -2.37
CA LEU A 89 -6.87 3.78 -2.09
C LEU A 89 -6.16 3.33 -3.37
N LEU A 90 -6.91 2.80 -4.35
CA LEU A 90 -6.37 2.46 -5.67
C LEU A 90 -5.90 3.71 -6.43
N ALA A 91 -6.67 4.80 -6.38
CA ALA A 91 -6.28 6.08 -6.99
C ALA A 91 -5.03 6.69 -6.35
N GLU A 92 -4.88 6.61 -5.03
CA GLU A 92 -3.66 7.00 -4.33
C GLU A 92 -2.46 6.16 -4.78
N ALA A 93 -2.62 4.83 -4.87
CA ALA A 93 -1.57 3.92 -5.37
C ALA A 93 -1.16 4.23 -6.81
N GLN A 94 -2.13 4.51 -7.69
CA GLN A 94 -1.87 4.90 -9.08
C GLN A 94 -1.11 6.22 -9.14
N THR A 95 -1.51 7.21 -8.33
CA THR A 95 -0.85 8.53 -8.26
C THR A 95 0.61 8.40 -7.81
N LEU A 96 0.90 7.43 -6.94
CA LEU A 96 2.26 7.09 -6.52
C LEU A 96 3.09 6.33 -7.56
N ASN A 97 2.49 5.96 -8.71
CA ASN A 97 3.05 4.99 -9.64
C ASN A 97 3.47 3.69 -8.94
N ALA A 98 2.68 3.26 -7.96
CA ALA A 98 2.98 2.05 -7.19
C ALA A 98 2.82 0.79 -8.06
N LEU A 99 3.66 -0.20 -7.80
CA LEU A 99 3.55 -1.53 -8.40
C LEU A 99 2.28 -2.26 -7.95
N TRP A 100 1.87 -2.03 -6.71
CA TRP A 100 0.64 -2.57 -6.13
C TRP A 100 0.18 -1.73 -4.94
N LEU A 101 -1.12 -1.85 -4.65
CA LEU A 101 -1.72 -1.54 -3.35
C LEU A 101 -1.71 -2.82 -2.49
N LYS A 102 -1.32 -2.70 -1.23
CA LYS A 102 -1.34 -3.76 -0.22
C LYS A 102 -2.31 -3.44 0.91
N LEU A 103 -3.27 -4.33 1.13
CA LEU A 103 -4.28 -4.27 2.19
C LEU A 103 -4.30 -5.58 2.97
N SER A 104 -4.91 -5.58 4.17
CA SER A 104 -5.26 -6.85 4.83
C SER A 104 -6.58 -7.41 4.30
N LEU A 105 -6.88 -8.69 4.59
CA LEU A 105 -8.09 -9.34 4.08
C LEU A 105 -9.37 -8.75 4.69
N GLY A 106 -9.42 -8.59 6.01
CA GLY A 106 -10.64 -8.23 6.73
C GLY A 106 -11.69 -9.34 6.74
N HIS A 107 -12.94 -8.95 7.01
CA HIS A 107 -14.04 -9.89 7.26
C HIS A 107 -14.58 -10.53 5.97
N PHE A 108 -13.75 -11.27 5.24
CA PHE A 108 -14.20 -12.03 4.08
C PHE A 108 -15.13 -13.18 4.48
N LEU A 109 -16.40 -13.09 4.06
CA LEU A 109 -17.44 -14.08 4.39
C LEU A 109 -17.76 -15.00 3.21
N HIS A 110 -17.83 -14.47 1.99
CA HIS A 110 -18.24 -15.20 0.80
C HIS A 110 -17.82 -14.52 -0.50
N ASN A 111 -17.93 -15.25 -1.61
CA ASN A 111 -17.37 -14.86 -2.88
C ASN A 111 -18.26 -13.91 -3.71
N GLN A 112 -19.41 -13.47 -3.18
CA GLN A 112 -20.41 -12.70 -3.93
C GLN A 112 -19.84 -11.37 -4.45
N GLN A 113 -18.95 -10.73 -3.70
CA GLN A 113 -18.33 -9.46 -4.07
C GLN A 113 -17.06 -9.61 -4.94
N LEU A 114 -16.65 -10.84 -5.30
CA LEU A 114 -15.43 -11.04 -6.10
C LEU A 114 -15.58 -10.54 -7.53
N ASP A 115 -16.78 -10.62 -8.11
CA ASP A 115 -17.01 -10.08 -9.45
C ASP A 115 -16.96 -8.55 -9.42
N GLU A 116 -17.58 -7.91 -8.43
CA GLU A 116 -17.45 -6.46 -8.21
C GLU A 116 -15.99 -6.03 -8.01
N LEU A 117 -15.23 -6.77 -7.17
CA LEU A 117 -13.81 -6.51 -6.96
C LEU A 117 -13.01 -6.60 -8.27
N ARG A 118 -13.29 -7.60 -9.12
CA ARG A 118 -12.61 -7.75 -10.42
C ARG A 118 -12.87 -6.56 -11.35
N GLU A 119 -14.11 -6.06 -11.38
CA GLU A 119 -14.45 -4.88 -12.18
C GLU A 119 -13.69 -3.64 -11.67
N ILE A 120 -13.70 -3.40 -10.35
CA ILE A 120 -12.95 -2.28 -9.72
C ILE A 120 -11.46 -2.37 -10.05
N LEU A 121 -10.84 -3.54 -9.91
CA LEU A 121 -9.42 -3.73 -10.18
C LEU A 121 -9.11 -3.57 -11.67
N ARG A 122 -9.94 -4.08 -12.57
CA ARG A 122 -9.76 -3.92 -14.01
C ARG A 122 -9.87 -2.44 -14.43
N ASP A 123 -10.85 -1.73 -13.88
CA ASP A 123 -11.08 -0.32 -14.22
C ASP A 123 -9.96 0.58 -13.66
N SER A 124 -9.39 0.24 -12.50
CA SER A 124 -8.19 0.91 -11.97
C SER A 124 -6.90 0.51 -12.70
N GLY A 125 -6.80 -0.72 -13.23
CA GLY A 125 -5.55 -1.26 -13.75
C GLY A 125 -4.43 -1.41 -12.70
N MET A 126 -4.75 -1.25 -11.41
CA MET A 126 -3.81 -1.38 -10.30
C MET A 126 -3.80 -2.81 -9.76
N ALA A 127 -2.61 -3.34 -9.49
CA ALA A 127 -2.50 -4.61 -8.80
C ALA A 127 -2.85 -4.43 -7.32
N LEU A 128 -3.65 -5.36 -6.79
CA LEU A 128 -3.95 -5.47 -5.37
C LEU A 128 -3.30 -6.73 -4.82
N VAL A 129 -2.58 -6.61 -3.71
CA VAL A 129 -2.08 -7.74 -2.94
C VAL A 129 -2.72 -7.72 -1.55
N VAL A 130 -3.01 -8.91 -1.04
CA VAL A 130 -3.58 -9.09 0.30
C VAL A 130 -2.51 -9.68 1.21
N GLU A 131 -2.25 -9.03 2.35
CA GLU A 131 -1.26 -9.49 3.33
C GLU A 131 -1.90 -10.10 4.57
N ASN A 132 -1.27 -11.15 5.10
CA ASN A 132 -1.66 -11.71 6.40
C ASN A 132 -1.33 -10.71 7.50
N ASP A 133 -2.27 -10.50 8.41
CA ASP A 133 -2.12 -9.62 9.55
C ASP A 133 -2.29 -10.37 10.88
N GLN A 134 -2.30 -9.64 11.98
CA GLN A 134 -2.36 -10.20 13.33
C GLN A 134 -3.80 -10.45 13.83
N THR A 135 -4.82 -10.23 12.99
CA THR A 135 -6.23 -10.45 13.32
C THR A 135 -6.66 -11.89 13.04
N ASP A 136 -7.82 -12.30 13.56
CA ASP A 136 -8.41 -13.60 13.22
C ASP A 136 -8.72 -13.74 11.73
N CYS A 137 -8.96 -12.62 11.04
CA CYS A 137 -9.19 -12.57 9.60
C CYS A 137 -7.89 -12.67 8.78
N GLY A 138 -6.75 -12.30 9.36
CA GLY A 138 -5.44 -12.33 8.72
C GLY A 138 -4.72 -13.68 8.78
N GLN A 139 -5.31 -14.70 9.42
CA GLN A 139 -4.72 -16.02 9.50
C GLN A 139 -4.74 -16.76 8.15
N LEU A 140 -3.90 -17.80 8.01
CA LEU A 140 -3.75 -18.54 6.75
C LEU A 140 -5.06 -19.17 6.24
N ALA A 141 -5.91 -19.69 7.13
CA ALA A 141 -7.14 -20.37 6.74
C ALA A 141 -8.17 -19.44 6.06
N PRO A 142 -8.45 -18.23 6.58
CA PRO A 142 -9.17 -17.19 5.83
C PRO A 142 -8.58 -16.92 4.45
N MET A 143 -7.26 -16.75 4.35
CA MET A 143 -6.60 -16.40 3.08
C MET A 143 -6.69 -17.48 2.01
N GLN A 144 -6.65 -18.76 2.40
CA GLN A 144 -6.78 -19.87 1.46
C GLN A 144 -8.19 -20.01 0.87
N ARG A 145 -9.19 -19.38 1.47
CA ARG A 145 -10.58 -19.41 1.00
C ARG A 145 -10.92 -18.26 0.05
N PHE A 146 -10.12 -17.18 0.09
CA PHE A 146 -10.21 -16.03 -0.81
C PHE A 146 -9.51 -16.34 -2.14
#